data_AF-A0A7Y0XBJ5-F1
#
_entry.id   AF-A0A7Y0XBJ5-F1
#
_cell.length_a   1.000
_cell.length_b   1.000
_cell.length_c   1.000
_cell.angle_alpha   90.00
_cell.angle_beta   90.00
_cell.angle_gamma   90.00
#
_symmetry.space_group_name_H-M   'P 1'
#
loop_
_entity.id
_entity.type
_entity.pdbx_description
1 polymer ?
#
loop_
_entity_poly.entity_id
_entity_poly.type
_entity_poly.pdbx_seq_one_letter_code
_entity_poly.pdbx_strand_id
1 'polypeptide(L)'
;VPVGTRAVDIHTNEIVAEVAEHGKKVMIAKGGWHGLGNTRFKSSVNRAPRQRTLGTKGEVREIRLELLLLADVGMLGLPNAGKSTFIRAVSAAKPKVADYPFTTLIPSLGVVSVVPEKSFVVADIPGLIEGAADGAGLGIRFLKHLERCRVLLHMIDIMPIDQSDPVQNALT
;
A
#
# COMPACT_ATOMS: atom_id res chain seq x y z
N VAL A 1 -8.33 -0.24 4.73
CA VAL A 1 -7.21 -0.16 3.76
C VAL A 1 -5.94 -0.68 4.41
N PRO A 2 -4.96 -1.20 3.66
CA PRO A 2 -3.67 -1.64 4.22
C PRO A 2 -2.89 -0.49 4.88
N VAL A 3 -1.98 -0.84 5.80
CA VAL A 3 -1.03 0.13 6.38
C VAL A 3 -0.12 0.67 5.26
N GLY A 4 0.30 1.93 5.37
CA GLY A 4 1.02 2.66 4.32
C GLY A 4 0.13 3.18 3.19
N THR A 5 -1.20 3.07 3.28
CA THR A 5 -2.09 3.66 2.26
C THR A 5 -2.21 5.18 2.47
N ARG A 6 -1.93 5.93 1.40
CA ARG A 6 -2.15 7.37 1.25
C ARG A 6 -3.43 7.64 0.47
N ALA A 7 -4.27 8.54 0.96
CA ALA A 7 -5.46 9.03 0.28
C ALA A 7 -5.16 10.40 -0.33
N VAL A 8 -5.33 10.52 -1.65
CA VAL A 8 -5.09 11.74 -2.42
C VAL A 8 -6.39 12.15 -3.09
N ASP A 9 -6.77 13.42 -2.98
CA ASP A 9 -7.94 13.96 -3.70
C ASP A 9 -7.59 14.09 -5.19
N ILE A 10 -8.43 13.52 -6.06
CA ILE A 10 -8.16 13.47 -7.50
C ILE A 10 -8.20 14.86 -8.14
N HIS A 11 -9.02 15.78 -7.61
CA HIS A 11 -9.21 17.09 -8.20
C HIS A 11 -8.15 18.10 -7.73
N THR A 12 -7.71 18.01 -6.47
CA THR A 12 -6.73 18.96 -5.91
C THR A 12 -5.31 18.40 -5.86
N ASN A 13 -5.12 17.10 -6.05
CA ASN A 13 -3.86 16.37 -5.78
C ASN A 13 -3.33 16.54 -4.35
N GLU A 14 -4.16 17.00 -3.41
CA GLU A 14 -3.78 17.13 -2.02
C GLU A 14 -3.83 15.78 -1.31
N ILE A 15 -2.87 15.56 -0.43
CA ILE A 15 -2.83 14.39 0.43
C ILE A 15 -3.80 14.62 1.58
N VAL A 16 -4.94 13.91 1.54
CA VAL A 16 -6.02 14.04 2.54
C VAL A 16 -5.67 13.28 3.81
N ALA A 17 -5.04 12.10 3.69
CA ALA A 17 -4.73 11.25 4.83
C ALA A 17 -3.65 10.21 4.50
N GLU A 18 -2.98 9.72 5.55
CA GLU A 18 -2.09 8.56 5.50
C GLU A 18 -2.33 7.60 6.68
N VAL A 19 -2.45 6.31 6.35
CA VAL A 19 -2.65 5.24 7.33
C VAL A 19 -1.31 4.60 7.67
N ALA A 20 -0.55 5.23 8.56
CA ALA A 20 0.79 4.74 8.95
C ALA A 20 0.77 3.56 9.94
N GLU A 21 -0.36 3.32 10.63
CA GLU A 21 -0.48 2.32 11.69
C GLU A 21 -1.72 1.46 11.50
N HIS A 22 -1.64 0.20 11.93
CA HIS A 22 -2.78 -0.70 11.88
C HIS A 22 -3.91 -0.20 12.78
N GLY A 23 -5.15 -0.26 12.28
CA GLY A 23 -6.33 0.19 13.02
C GLY A 23 -6.53 1.71 13.07
N LYS A 24 -5.57 2.51 12.60
CA LYS A 24 -5.72 3.97 12.51
C LYS A 24 -6.87 4.32 11.56
N LYS A 25 -7.88 5.02 12.08
CA LYS A 25 -9.01 5.55 11.31
C LYS A 25 -8.76 7.03 11.01
N VAL A 26 -8.99 7.44 9.77
CA VAL A 26 -8.90 8.85 9.36
C VAL A 26 -10.19 9.24 8.64
N MET A 27 -10.70 10.43 8.93
CA MET A 27 -11.89 10.97 8.27
C MET A 27 -11.50 11.53 6.90
N ILE A 28 -12.05 10.95 5.83
CA ILE A 28 -11.74 11.36 4.45
C ILE A 28 -12.82 12.30 3.89
N ALA A 29 -14.06 12.16 4.34
CA ALA A 29 -15.17 13.04 4.00
C ALA A 29 -16.08 13.23 5.21
N LYS A 30 -16.44 14.47 5.51
CA LYS A 30 -17.34 14.79 6.63
C LYS A 30 -18.80 14.73 6.19
N GLY A 31 -19.63 14.08 7.01
CA GLY A 31 -21.08 14.10 6.84
C GLY A 31 -21.67 15.51 7.00
N GLY A 32 -22.81 15.75 6.36
CA GLY A 32 -23.54 17.01 6.48
C GLY A 32 -24.14 17.17 7.88
N TRP A 33 -24.42 18.42 8.25
CA TRP A 33 -25.07 18.74 9.51
C TRP A 33 -26.57 18.47 9.43
N HIS A 34 -27.15 18.01 10.54
CA HIS A 34 -28.59 17.79 10.62
C HIS A 34 -29.36 19.12 10.48
N GLY A 35 -30.60 19.04 9.97
CA GLY A 35 -31.51 20.18 9.96
C GLY A 35 -31.99 20.55 11.36
N LEU A 36 -32.53 21.76 11.52
CA LEU A 36 -33.12 22.21 12.78
C LEU A 36 -34.63 21.99 12.73
N GLY A 37 -35.14 21.20 13.67
CA GLY A 37 -36.58 21.04 13.89
C GLY A 37 -37.20 22.31 14.48
N ASN A 38 -38.52 22.44 14.37
CA ASN A 38 -39.26 23.61 14.84
C ASN A 38 -39.07 23.92 16.34
N THR A 39 -38.83 22.91 17.17
CA THR A 39 -38.54 23.07 18.60
C THR A 39 -37.35 24.00 18.86
N ARG A 40 -36.32 24.00 17.99
CA ARG A 40 -35.17 24.90 18.13
C ARG A 40 -35.50 26.37 17.86
N PHE A 41 -36.64 26.67 17.24
CA PHE A 41 -37.11 28.04 16.94
C PHE A 41 -38.13 28.56 17.96
N LYS A 42 -38.44 27.79 19.01
CA LYS A 42 -39.39 28.18 20.05
C LYS A 42 -38.79 29.24 20.95
N SER A 43 -39.50 30.35 21.15
CA SER A 43 -39.13 31.41 22.09
C SER A 43 -40.35 31.88 22.89
N SER A 44 -40.14 32.74 23.89
CA SER A 44 -41.23 33.36 24.66
C SER A 44 -42.25 34.08 23.78
N VAL A 45 -41.78 34.65 22.68
CA VAL A 45 -42.57 35.37 21.67
C VAL A 45 -43.08 34.44 20.57
N ASN A 46 -42.32 33.40 20.20
CA ASN A 46 -42.66 32.44 19.15
C ASN A 46 -43.02 31.06 19.74
N ARG A 47 -44.24 30.93 20.27
CA ARG A 47 -44.68 29.74 21.03
C ARG A 47 -44.98 28.51 20.18
N ALA A 48 -45.41 28.69 18.93
CA ALA A 48 -45.76 27.62 17.99
C ALA A 48 -45.05 27.79 16.63
N PRO A 49 -43.71 27.59 16.56
CA PRO A 49 -42.96 27.79 15.34
C PRO A 49 -43.33 26.77 14.25
N ARG A 50 -43.47 27.25 13.01
CA ARG A 50 -43.62 26.42 11.80
C ARG A 50 -42.33 26.31 10.98
N GLN A 51 -41.28 26.98 11.41
CA GLN A 51 -39.98 27.01 10.71
C GLN A 51 -39.24 25.69 10.92
N ARG A 52 -38.54 25.25 9.88
CA ARG A 52 -37.55 24.16 9.93
C ARG A 52 -36.43 24.49 8.96
N THR A 53 -35.21 24.03 9.24
CA THR A 53 -34.14 24.01 8.24
C THR A 53 -33.89 22.59 7.79
N LEU A 54 -33.50 22.44 6.52
CA LEU A 54 -33.02 21.17 6.00
C LEU A 54 -31.57 20.94 6.49
N GLY A 55 -31.15 19.67 6.49
CA GLY A 55 -29.74 19.35 6.73
C GLY A 55 -28.85 19.84 5.60
N THR A 56 -27.57 20.03 5.88
CA THR A 56 -26.58 20.33 4.84
C THR A 56 -26.19 19.05 4.12
N LYS A 57 -25.75 19.17 2.87
CA LYS A 57 -25.13 18.03 2.17
C LYS A 57 -23.80 17.69 2.85
N GLY A 58 -23.42 16.41 2.82
CA GLY A 58 -22.08 15.98 3.21
C GLY A 58 -21.05 16.29 2.13
N GLU A 59 -19.79 16.20 2.51
CA GLU A 59 -18.68 16.30 1.57
C GLU A 59 -18.70 15.10 0.63
N VAL A 60 -18.48 15.36 -0.66
CA VAL A 60 -18.30 14.33 -1.70
C VAL A 60 -16.92 14.57 -2.29
N ARG A 61 -16.07 13.54 -2.28
CA ARG A 61 -14.71 13.60 -2.80
C ARG A 61 -14.41 12.34 -3.58
N GLU A 62 -13.74 12.49 -4.72
CA GLU A 62 -13.12 11.37 -5.44
C GLU A 62 -11.69 11.20 -4.93
N ILE A 63 -11.42 10.04 -4.33
CA ILE A 63 -10.16 9.79 -3.64
C ILE A 63 -9.40 8.67 -4.37
N ARG A 64 -8.15 8.96 -4.73
CA ARG A 64 -7.17 7.96 -5.17
C ARG A 64 -6.44 7.41 -3.95
N LEU A 65 -6.43 6.09 -3.82
CA LEU A 65 -5.68 5.40 -2.76
C LEU A 65 -4.37 4.85 -3.34
N GLU A 66 -3.26 5.26 -2.74
CA GLU A 66 -1.90 4.88 -3.15
C GLU A 66 -1.20 4.18 -1.99
N LEU A 67 -0.65 2.99 -2.20
CA LEU A 67 0.08 2.26 -1.17
C LEU A 67 1.57 2.66 -1.22
N LEU A 68 2.09 3.22 -0.14
CA LEU A 68 3.48 3.67 0.02
C LEU A 68 4.44 2.55 0.49
N LEU A 69 3.94 1.34 0.79
CA LEU A 69 4.79 0.20 1.14
C LEU A 69 5.30 -0.52 -0.11
N LEU A 70 6.60 -0.85 -0.12
CA LEU A 70 7.26 -1.61 -1.18
C LEU A 70 6.93 -3.11 -1.12
N ALA A 71 6.95 -3.73 0.06
CA ALA A 71 6.42 -5.09 0.28
C ALA A 71 6.45 -5.46 1.77
N ASP A 72 5.53 -6.35 2.16
CA ASP A 72 5.56 -7.04 3.45
C ASP A 72 6.54 -8.23 3.41
N VAL A 73 6.68 -8.84 2.23
CA VAL A 73 7.53 -10.00 1.96
C VAL A 73 8.46 -9.71 0.79
N GLY A 74 9.76 -9.83 1.03
CA GLY A 74 10.78 -9.68 0.02
C GLY A 74 11.29 -11.03 -0.47
N MET A 75 11.38 -11.25 -1.78
CA MET A 75 11.95 -12.49 -2.32
C MET A 75 13.40 -12.32 -2.75
N LEU A 76 14.22 -13.28 -2.35
CA LEU A 76 15.65 -13.41 -2.63
C LEU A 76 15.90 -14.70 -3.41
N GLY A 77 17.03 -14.77 -4.09
CA GLY A 77 17.41 -15.92 -4.91
C GLY A 77 18.01 -15.48 -6.23
N LEU A 78 18.68 -16.42 -6.89
CA LEU A 78 19.39 -16.18 -8.14
C LEU A 78 18.46 -15.64 -9.26
N PRO A 79 19.04 -14.93 -10.24
CA PRO A 79 18.35 -14.68 -11.50
C PRO A 79 17.82 -16.01 -12.05
N ASN A 80 16.57 -16.03 -12.52
CA ASN A 80 15.88 -17.22 -13.03
C ASN A 80 15.44 -18.28 -12.01
N ALA A 81 15.57 -18.08 -10.69
CA ALA A 81 15.04 -19.00 -9.68
C ALA A 81 13.50 -19.15 -9.68
N GLY A 82 12.78 -18.51 -10.62
CA GLY A 82 11.32 -18.57 -10.72
C GLY A 82 10.58 -17.47 -9.95
N LYS A 83 11.28 -16.49 -9.36
CA LYS A 83 10.72 -15.41 -8.52
C LYS A 83 9.53 -14.69 -9.17
N SER A 84 9.72 -14.11 -10.35
CA SER A 84 8.65 -13.41 -11.07
C SER A 84 7.49 -14.32 -11.47
N THR A 85 7.74 -15.61 -11.72
CA THR A 85 6.71 -16.62 -12.01
C THR A 85 5.89 -16.93 -10.76
N PHE A 86 6.54 -17.08 -9.61
CA PHE A 86 5.88 -17.29 -8.33
C PHE A 86 4.97 -16.11 -7.97
N ILE A 87 5.45 -14.86 -8.06
CA ILE A 87 4.61 -13.67 -7.82
C ILE A 87 3.34 -13.69 -8.67
N ARG A 88 3.46 -14.00 -9.97
CA ARG A 88 2.31 -14.08 -10.87
C ARG A 88 1.32 -15.17 -10.45
N ALA A 89 1.81 -16.29 -9.93
CA ALA A 89 0.98 -17.40 -9.49
C ALA A 89 0.23 -17.12 -8.18
N VAL A 90 0.88 -16.43 -7.22
CA VAL A 90 0.29 -16.17 -5.89
C VAL A 90 -0.49 -14.85 -5.81
N SER A 91 -0.31 -13.96 -6.77
CA SER A 91 -0.93 -12.64 -6.75
C SER A 91 -2.40 -12.72 -7.16
N ALA A 92 -3.29 -12.24 -6.29
CA ALA A 92 -4.73 -12.11 -6.53
C ALA A 92 -5.06 -11.02 -7.57
N ALA A 93 -4.09 -10.15 -7.87
CA ALA A 93 -4.19 -9.12 -8.90
C ALA A 93 -3.04 -9.25 -9.90
N LYS A 94 -3.21 -8.69 -11.12
CA LYS A 94 -2.11 -8.63 -12.08
C LYS A 94 -0.93 -7.88 -11.43
N PRO A 95 0.27 -8.48 -11.36
CA PRO A 95 1.42 -7.84 -10.74
C PRO A 95 1.64 -6.46 -11.34
N LYS A 96 1.79 -5.46 -10.47
CA LYS A 96 2.04 -4.08 -10.90
C LYS A 96 3.55 -3.87 -10.93
N VAL A 97 3.99 -3.37 -12.08
CA VAL A 97 5.33 -2.83 -12.30
C VAL A 97 5.31 -1.42 -11.72
N ALA A 98 6.13 -1.16 -10.71
CA ALA A 98 6.06 0.11 -9.97
C ALA A 98 7.32 0.94 -10.15
N ASP A 99 7.18 2.09 -10.80
CA ASP A 99 8.25 3.04 -11.08
C ASP A 99 8.46 3.96 -9.87
N TYR A 100 9.18 3.46 -8.85
CA TYR A 100 9.55 4.29 -7.71
C TYR A 100 10.72 5.22 -8.07
N PRO A 101 10.71 6.49 -7.62
CA PRO A 101 11.68 7.52 -8.05
C PRO A 101 13.13 7.27 -7.58
N PHE A 102 13.38 6.19 -6.85
CA PHE A 102 14.67 5.83 -6.27
C PHE A 102 15.12 4.41 -6.65
N THR A 103 14.39 3.71 -7.53
CA THR A 103 14.76 2.38 -8.02
C THR A 103 15.27 2.49 -9.46
N THR A 104 16.49 2.01 -9.74
CA THR A 104 17.01 1.88 -11.12
C THR A 104 16.43 0.69 -11.86
N LEU A 105 15.99 -0.34 -11.13
CA LEU A 105 15.32 -1.51 -11.66
C LEU A 105 13.87 -1.51 -11.16
N ILE A 106 12.93 -1.68 -12.08
CA ILE A 106 11.52 -1.67 -11.74
C ILE A 106 11.16 -3.01 -11.08
N PRO A 107 10.85 -3.05 -9.78
CA PRO A 107 10.54 -4.30 -9.10
C PRO A 107 9.17 -4.82 -9.54
N SER A 108 9.01 -6.14 -9.53
CA SER A 108 7.70 -6.78 -9.70
C SER A 108 7.01 -6.90 -8.34
N LEU A 109 5.83 -6.31 -8.20
CA LEU A 109 5.00 -6.43 -6.99
C LEU A 109 3.76 -7.27 -7.25
N GLY A 110 3.45 -8.16 -6.30
CA GLY A 110 2.20 -8.92 -6.24
C GLY A 110 1.44 -8.65 -4.95
N VAL A 111 0.11 -8.70 -5.03
CA VAL A 111 -0.75 -8.63 -3.84
C VAL A 111 -1.31 -10.02 -3.61
N VAL A 112 -0.92 -10.66 -2.51
CA VAL A 112 -1.37 -12.00 -2.13
C VAL A 112 -2.52 -11.87 -1.15
N SER A 113 -3.62 -12.59 -1.41
CA SER A 113 -4.79 -12.65 -0.54
C SER A 113 -4.87 -14.04 0.07
N VAL A 114 -4.75 -14.16 1.40
CA VAL A 114 -4.81 -15.46 2.10
C VAL A 114 -6.25 -15.80 2.50
N VAL A 115 -6.99 -14.79 2.97
CA VAL A 115 -8.37 -14.87 3.47
C VAL A 115 -9.03 -13.51 3.17
N PRO A 116 -10.36 -13.40 3.03
CA PRO A 116 -11.03 -12.10 2.97
C PRO A 116 -10.50 -11.13 4.04
N GLU A 117 -10.16 -9.91 3.62
CA GLU A 117 -9.57 -8.83 4.45
C GLU A 117 -8.12 -9.04 4.94
N LYS A 118 -7.48 -10.18 4.62
CA LYS A 118 -6.07 -10.43 4.92
C LYS A 118 -5.26 -10.59 3.64
N SER A 119 -4.65 -9.48 3.22
CA SER A 119 -3.68 -9.44 2.12
C SER A 119 -2.34 -8.90 2.57
N PHE A 120 -1.30 -9.28 1.84
CA PHE A 120 0.05 -8.75 2.00
C PHE A 120 0.71 -8.56 0.62
N VAL A 121 1.70 -7.70 0.57
CA VAL A 121 2.43 -7.39 -0.67
C VAL A 121 3.72 -8.19 -0.71
N VAL A 122 3.95 -8.88 -1.82
CA VAL A 122 5.20 -9.56 -2.14
C VAL A 122 5.93 -8.73 -3.19
N ALA A 123 7.21 -8.44 -2.96
CA ALA A 123 8.06 -7.84 -3.99
C ALA A 123 9.21 -8.78 -4.32
N ASP A 124 9.52 -8.84 -5.62
CA ASP A 124 10.83 -9.30 -6.07
C ASP A 124 11.84 -8.24 -5.66
N ILE A 125 12.80 -8.63 -4.83
CA ILE A 125 13.98 -7.82 -4.60
C ILE A 125 14.91 -8.19 -5.75
N PRO A 126 15.01 -7.39 -6.83
CA PRO A 126 16.12 -7.55 -7.74
C PRO A 126 17.37 -7.50 -6.86
N GLY A 127 18.14 -8.60 -6.93
CA GLY A 127 19.06 -9.03 -5.88
C GLY A 127 19.81 -7.85 -5.28
N LEU A 128 19.92 -7.82 -3.94
CA LEU A 128 20.82 -6.94 -3.18
C LEU A 128 21.90 -6.40 -4.12
N ILE A 129 21.67 -5.18 -4.61
CA ILE A 129 22.38 -4.61 -5.76
C ILE A 129 23.86 -4.87 -5.52
N GLU A 130 24.59 -5.50 -6.44
CA GLU A 130 26.06 -5.49 -6.36
C GLU A 130 26.47 -4.01 -6.19
N GLY A 131 26.89 -3.62 -4.98
CA GLY A 131 27.13 -2.21 -4.62
C GLY A 131 26.01 -1.45 -3.88
N ALA A 132 24.97 -2.11 -3.34
CA ALA A 132 23.97 -1.45 -2.47
C ALA A 132 24.60 -0.89 -1.18
N ALA A 133 25.63 -1.58 -0.69
CA ALA A 133 26.45 -1.20 0.46
C ALA A 133 27.57 -0.19 0.10
N ASP A 134 27.98 -0.11 -1.18
CA ASP A 134 29.11 0.72 -1.65
C ASP A 134 28.75 2.21 -1.89
N GLY A 135 27.59 2.66 -1.39
CA GLY A 135 27.35 4.09 -1.20
C GLY A 135 26.87 4.88 -2.42
N ALA A 136 26.42 4.25 -3.51
CA ALA A 136 25.87 4.94 -4.69
C ALA A 136 24.52 5.68 -4.46
N GLY A 137 24.07 5.83 -3.21
CA GLY A 137 22.89 6.61 -2.80
C GLY A 137 21.53 5.97 -3.09
N LEU A 138 21.40 5.19 -4.17
CA LEU A 138 20.17 4.45 -4.51
C LEU A 138 19.97 3.20 -3.64
N GLY A 139 21.04 2.43 -3.40
CA GLY A 139 20.97 1.17 -2.64
C GLY A 139 20.57 1.36 -1.18
N ILE A 140 21.10 2.39 -0.51
CA ILE A 140 20.76 2.70 0.90
C ILE A 140 19.28 3.08 1.04
N ARG A 141 18.71 3.83 0.10
CA ARG A 141 17.28 4.17 0.13
C ARG A 141 16.43 2.92 -0.11
N PHE A 142 16.78 2.07 -1.06
CA PHE A 142 16.11 0.80 -1.28
C PHE A 142 16.17 -0.12 -0.04
N LEU A 143 17.34 -0.24 0.58
CA LEU A 143 17.56 -1.01 1.81
C LEU A 143 16.74 -0.46 3.00
N LYS A 144 16.64 0.87 3.15
CA LYS A 144 15.75 1.50 4.14
C LYS A 144 14.28 1.15 3.94
N HIS A 145 13.84 0.93 2.71
CA HIS A 145 12.46 0.48 2.48
C HIS A 145 12.30 -1.02 2.69
N LEU A 146 13.36 -1.80 2.41
CA LEU A 146 13.45 -3.22 2.76
C LEU A 146 13.44 -3.48 4.27
N GLU A 147 13.84 -2.50 5.10
CA GLU A 147 13.73 -2.59 6.57
C GLU A 147 12.28 -2.88 7.05
N ARG A 148 11.28 -2.56 6.21
CA ARG A 148 9.86 -2.81 6.48
C ARG A 148 9.38 -4.18 6.00
N CYS A 149 10.18 -4.92 5.23
CA CYS A 149 9.89 -6.32 4.92
C CYS A 149 9.94 -7.12 6.22
N ARG A 150 8.82 -7.73 6.58
CA ARG A 150 8.69 -8.56 7.78
C ARG A 150 9.30 -9.93 7.59
N VAL A 151 9.32 -10.41 6.35
CA VAL A 151 9.80 -11.73 5.96
C VAL A 151 10.62 -11.62 4.68
N LEU A 152 11.71 -12.38 4.63
CA LEU A 152 12.47 -12.62 3.42
C LEU A 152 12.29 -14.08 3.00
N LEU A 153 11.94 -14.31 1.73
CA LEU A 153 11.79 -15.64 1.14
C LEU A 153 12.97 -15.91 0.23
N HIS A 154 13.84 -16.85 0.61
CA HIS A 154 14.91 -17.32 -0.25
C HIS A 154 14.37 -18.42 -1.19
N MET A 155 14.29 -18.12 -2.48
CA MET A 155 13.89 -19.04 -3.53
C MET A 155 15.10 -19.73 -4.13
N ILE A 156 15.14 -21.05 -4.03
CA ILE A 156 16.22 -21.91 -4.55
C ILE A 156 15.61 -22.84 -5.58
N ASP A 157 16.16 -22.85 -6.79
CA ASP A 157 15.81 -23.84 -7.80
C ASP A 157 16.50 -25.17 -7.45
N ILE A 158 15.71 -26.25 -7.36
CA ILE A 158 16.18 -27.59 -7.01
C ILE A 158 16.85 -28.25 -8.22
N MET A 159 16.48 -27.86 -9.44
CA MET A 159 17.03 -28.41 -10.67
C MET A 159 17.35 -27.28 -11.66
N PRO A 160 18.41 -26.49 -11.37
CA PRO A 160 18.75 -25.36 -12.20
C PRO A 160 19.29 -25.82 -13.57
N ILE A 161 18.88 -25.12 -14.62
CA ILE A 161 19.21 -25.47 -16.02
C ILE A 161 20.72 -25.37 -16.29
N ASP A 162 21.40 -24.49 -15.56
CA ASP A 162 22.86 -24.30 -15.62
C ASP A 162 23.65 -25.36 -14.84
N GLN A 163 22.96 -26.33 -14.23
CA GLN A 163 23.55 -27.40 -13.39
C GLN A 163 24.32 -26.88 -12.17
N SER A 164 24.05 -25.65 -11.74
CA SER A 164 24.57 -25.13 -10.47
C SER A 164 24.13 -25.99 -9.28
N ASP A 165 24.94 -26.07 -8.23
CA ASP A 165 24.61 -26.82 -7.02
C ASP A 165 23.57 -26.04 -6.18
N PRO A 166 22.35 -26.58 -5.94
CA PRO A 166 21.34 -25.92 -5.12
C PRO A 166 21.84 -25.57 -3.71
N VAL A 167 22.77 -26.36 -3.16
CA VAL A 167 23.35 -26.09 -1.84
C VAL A 167 24.24 -24.84 -1.87
N GLN A 168 25.02 -24.65 -2.93
CA GLN A 168 25.80 -23.43 -3.11
C GLN A 168 24.89 -22.22 -3.34
N ASN A 169 23.83 -22.40 -4.14
CA ASN A 169 22.85 -21.35 -4.40
C ASN A 169 22.11 -20.91 -3.12
N ALA A 170 21.93 -21.80 -2.15
CA ALA A 170 21.31 -21.49 -0.86
C ALA A 170 22.20 -20.66 0.08
N LEU A 171 23.53 -20.75 -0.10
CA LEU A 171 24.54 -20.10 0.74
C LEU A 171 24.95 -18.71 0.24
N THR A 172 24.47 -18.32 -0.94
CA THR A 172 24.75 -17.03 -1.59
C THR A 172 23.70 -15.98 -1.21
#